data_AF-A0A397FN20-F1
#
_entry.id   AF-A0A397FN20-F1
#
_cell.length_a   1.000
_cell.length_b   1.000
_cell.length_c   1.000
_cell.angle_alpha   90.00
_cell.angle_beta   90.00
_cell.angle_gamma   90.00
#
_symmetry.space_group_name_H-M   'P 1'
#
loop_
_entity.id
_entity.type
_entity.pdbx_description
1 polymer ?
#
loop_
_entity_poly.entity_id
_entity_poly.type
_entity_poly.pdbx_seq_one_letter_code
_entity_poly.pdbx_strand_id
1 'polypeptide(L)'
;MNKSIGINELIERTIKSVKEKDKELSKQLPGAWKSFVASGKVLVKVIEEHFFLVIKDALNKGEEVAIKNFFTISRQTTKSKGSKRCDKHEREIEGFRRTNKGKGIQAYAKSEVFKKIVRDTRNCSSCKAKKQQIAKLAKPTTRVTFKTSKNFWTVSKTVRKGK
;
A
#
# COMPACT_ATOMS: atom_id res chain seq x y z
N MET A 1 1.88 8.25 4.21
CA MET A 1 0.63 7.47 4.34
C MET A 1 0.29 7.06 2.93
N ASN A 2 0.20 5.76 2.65
CA ASN A 2 -0.14 5.30 1.31
C ASN A 2 -1.63 5.57 1.09
N LYS A 3 -1.98 6.12 -0.07
CA LYS A 3 -3.37 6.34 -0.45
C LYS A 3 -4.03 4.98 -0.65
N SER A 4 -5.16 4.75 0.01
CA SER A 4 -5.98 3.54 -0.17
C SER A 4 -7.05 3.82 -1.20
N ILE A 5 -7.23 2.87 -2.13
CA ILE A 5 -8.21 2.93 -3.21
C ILE A 5 -9.26 1.85 -2.96
N GLY A 6 -10.51 2.28 -2.91
CA GLY A 6 -11.67 1.41 -2.79
C GLY A 6 -12.17 0.86 -4.13
N ILE A 7 -13.09 -0.10 -4.08
CA ILE A 7 -13.63 -0.75 -5.28
C ILE A 7 -14.34 0.23 -6.25
N ASN A 8 -15.03 1.25 -5.74
CA ASN A 8 -15.71 2.22 -6.60
C ASN A 8 -14.71 3.07 -7.40
N GLU A 9 -13.62 3.53 -6.77
CA GLU A 9 -12.56 4.27 -7.46
C GLU A 9 -11.81 3.36 -8.47
N LEU A 10 -11.65 2.06 -8.18
CA LEU A 10 -11.13 1.10 -9.15
C LEU A 10 -12.07 0.97 -10.37
N ILE A 11 -13.37 0.80 -10.13
CA ILE A 11 -14.38 0.67 -11.19
C ILE A 11 -14.37 1.93 -12.08
N GLU A 12 -14.35 3.12 -11.49
CA GLU A 12 -14.28 4.38 -12.24
C GLU A 12 -13.02 4.48 -13.10
N ARG A 13 -11.86 4.14 -12.53
CA ARG A 13 -10.58 4.11 -13.28
C ARG A 13 -10.62 3.07 -14.40
N THR A 14 -11.21 1.90 -14.17
CA THR A 14 -11.38 0.86 -15.20
C THR A 14 -12.31 1.33 -16.31
N ILE A 15 -13.48 1.90 -15.99
CA ILE A 15 -14.42 2.45 -16.98
C ILE A 15 -13.75 3.53 -17.80
N LYS A 16 -12.97 4.43 -17.18
CA LYS A 16 -12.24 5.47 -17.89
C LYS A 16 -11.22 4.88 -18.85
N SER A 17 -10.42 3.90 -18.41
CA SER A 17 -9.44 3.22 -19.26
C SER A 17 -10.09 2.50 -20.45
N VAL A 18 -11.26 1.88 -20.24
CA VAL A 18 -12.05 1.25 -21.32
C VAL A 18 -12.55 2.30 -22.31
N LYS A 19 -13.11 3.41 -21.83
CA LYS A 19 -13.59 4.51 -22.70
C LYS A 19 -12.48 5.15 -23.53
N GLU A 20 -11.28 5.28 -22.96
CA GLU A 20 -10.11 5.81 -23.68
C GLU A 20 -9.66 4.87 -24.80
N LYS A 21 -9.55 3.56 -24.53
CA LYS A 21 -9.25 2.56 -25.58
C LYS A 21 -10.37 2.43 -26.61
N ASP A 22 -11.63 2.49 -26.19
CA ASP A 22 -12.79 2.48 -27.09
C ASP A 22 -12.70 3.64 -28.10
N LYS A 23 -12.42 4.85 -27.60
CA LYS A 23 -12.21 6.05 -28.44
C LYS A 23 -10.99 5.94 -29.36
N GLU A 24 -9.95 5.20 -28.95
CA GLU A 24 -8.78 4.92 -29.79
C GLU A 24 -9.11 3.92 -30.90
N LEU A 25 -9.81 2.82 -30.56
CA LEU A 25 -10.25 1.79 -31.50
C LEU A 25 -11.30 2.31 -32.49
N SER A 26 -12.20 3.20 -32.07
CA SER A 26 -13.20 3.83 -32.95
C SER A 26 -12.60 4.76 -33.99
N LYS A 27 -11.42 5.30 -33.72
CA LYS A 27 -10.65 6.07 -34.72
C LYS A 27 -9.90 5.16 -35.70
N GLN A 28 -9.45 4.00 -35.24
CA GLN A 28 -8.67 3.07 -36.06
C GLN A 28 -9.55 2.19 -36.96
N LEU A 29 -10.76 1.79 -36.52
CA LEU A 29 -11.61 0.81 -37.23
C LEU A 29 -13.12 1.16 -37.15
N PRO A 30 -13.59 2.19 -37.88
CA PRO A 30 -14.96 2.70 -37.74
C PRO A 30 -16.08 1.75 -38.20
N GLY A 31 -15.80 0.80 -39.11
CA GLY A 31 -16.79 -0.12 -39.66
C GLY A 31 -17.11 -1.35 -38.79
N ALA A 32 -16.10 -1.91 -38.12
CA ALA A 32 -16.23 -3.13 -37.30
C ALA A 32 -16.77 -2.85 -35.88
N TRP A 33 -16.75 -1.59 -35.45
CA TRP A 33 -17.13 -1.22 -34.09
C TRP A 33 -18.65 -1.09 -33.88
N LYS A 34 -19.47 -1.12 -34.94
CA LYS A 34 -20.93 -1.10 -34.77
C LYS A 34 -21.53 -2.45 -34.34
N SER A 35 -20.77 -3.55 -34.41
CA SER A 35 -21.29 -4.92 -34.21
C SER A 35 -20.85 -5.61 -32.91
N PHE A 36 -20.00 -4.98 -32.09
CA PHE A 36 -19.23 -5.70 -31.05
C PHE A 36 -19.84 -5.68 -29.63
N VAL A 37 -21.03 -5.10 -29.44
CA VAL A 37 -21.59 -4.89 -28.10
C VAL A 37 -22.36 -6.12 -27.63
N ALA A 38 -22.03 -6.56 -26.40
CA ALA A 38 -22.72 -7.54 -25.56
C ALA A 38 -22.45 -9.04 -25.82
N SER A 39 -21.29 -9.52 -25.36
CA SER A 39 -21.18 -10.92 -24.91
C SER A 39 -20.27 -11.01 -23.69
N GLY A 40 -20.45 -12.02 -22.82
CA GLY A 40 -19.61 -12.22 -21.62
C GLY A 40 -18.09 -12.27 -21.91
N LYS A 41 -17.69 -12.55 -23.16
CA LYS A 41 -16.30 -12.45 -23.64
C LYS A 41 -15.74 -11.03 -23.57
N VAL A 42 -16.57 -10.01 -23.76
CA VAL A 42 -16.20 -8.59 -23.60
C VAL A 42 -15.90 -8.28 -22.14
N LEU A 43 -16.67 -8.84 -21.21
CA LEU A 43 -16.51 -8.61 -19.78
C LEU A 43 -15.19 -9.19 -19.25
N VAL A 44 -14.84 -10.41 -19.70
CA VAL A 44 -13.56 -11.04 -19.39
C VAL A 44 -12.40 -10.21 -19.95
N LYS A 45 -12.47 -9.75 -21.20
CA LYS A 45 -11.45 -8.87 -21.79
C LYS A 45 -11.33 -7.55 -21.05
N VAL A 46 -12.44 -6.93 -20.62
CA VAL A 46 -12.41 -5.69 -19.82
C VAL A 46 -11.72 -5.92 -18.47
N ILE A 47 -11.98 -7.05 -17.81
CA ILE A 47 -11.31 -7.40 -16.56
C ILE A 47 -9.81 -7.67 -16.81
N GLU A 48 -9.49 -8.48 -17.80
CA GLU A 48 -8.10 -8.88 -18.08
C GLU A 48 -7.24 -7.71 -18.58
N GLU A 49 -7.77 -6.93 -19.53
CA GLU A 49 -7.02 -5.88 -20.21
C GLU A 49 -7.05 -4.52 -19.50
N HIS A 50 -8.01 -4.28 -18.60
CA HIS A 50 -8.13 -2.98 -17.94
C HIS A 50 -8.11 -3.07 -16.42
N PHE A 51 -8.87 -3.97 -15.82
CA PHE A 51 -8.94 -4.05 -14.36
C PHE A 51 -7.58 -4.44 -13.74
N PHE A 52 -6.91 -5.45 -14.27
CA PHE A 52 -5.58 -5.82 -13.78
C PHE A 52 -4.51 -4.76 -14.07
N LEU A 53 -4.59 -4.06 -15.20
CA LEU A 53 -3.66 -2.96 -15.51
C LEU A 53 -3.82 -1.79 -14.53
N VAL A 54 -5.06 -1.43 -14.19
CA VAL A 54 -5.35 -0.39 -13.18
C VAL A 54 -4.81 -0.77 -11.81
N ILE A 55 -4.99 -2.03 -11.39
CA ILE A 55 -4.41 -2.54 -10.13
C ILE A 55 -2.88 -2.50 -10.18
N LYS A 56 -2.27 -2.94 -11.28
CA LYS A 56 -0.81 -2.95 -11.45
C LYS A 56 -0.23 -1.54 -11.39
N ASP A 57 -0.86 -0.56 -12.05
CA ASP A 57 -0.45 0.83 -12.02
C ASP A 57 -0.59 1.45 -10.63
N ALA A 58 -1.72 1.22 -9.95
CA ALA A 58 -1.93 1.66 -8.56
C ALA A 58 -0.83 1.11 -7.63
N LEU A 59 -0.53 -0.18 -7.72
CA LEU A 59 0.53 -0.82 -6.93
C LEU A 59 1.92 -0.26 -7.29
N ASN A 60 2.21 0.04 -8.56
CA ASN A 60 3.47 0.67 -8.97
C ASN A 60 3.64 2.07 -8.40
N LYS A 61 2.54 2.83 -8.25
CA LYS A 61 2.50 4.14 -7.61
C LYS A 61 2.59 4.08 -6.07
N GLY A 62 2.60 2.88 -5.49
CA GLY A 62 2.62 2.68 -4.04
C GLY A 62 1.26 2.85 -3.37
N GLU A 63 0.18 2.86 -4.15
CA GLU A 63 -1.19 2.89 -3.64
C GLU A 63 -1.57 1.50 -3.10
N GLU A 64 -2.44 1.49 -2.10
CA GLU A 64 -3.02 0.27 -1.53
C GLU A 64 -4.39 0.03 -2.15
N VAL A 65 -4.62 -1.18 -2.67
CA VAL A 65 -5.90 -1.59 -3.24
C VAL A 65 -6.67 -2.33 -2.16
N ALA A 66 -7.72 -1.71 -1.61
CA ALA A 66 -8.51 -2.27 -0.51
C ALA A 66 -9.96 -2.48 -0.95
N ILE A 67 -10.34 -3.75 -1.12
CA ILE A 67 -11.73 -4.13 -1.37
C ILE A 67 -12.36 -4.50 -0.02
N LYS A 68 -13.27 -3.63 0.44
CA LYS A 68 -14.00 -3.81 1.71
C LYS A 68 -14.62 -5.21 1.77
N ASN A 69 -14.44 -5.89 2.91
CA ASN A 69 -14.93 -7.25 3.16
C ASN A 69 -14.42 -8.34 2.19
N PHE A 70 -13.39 -8.05 1.39
CA PHE A 70 -12.78 -9.02 0.49
C PHE A 70 -11.30 -9.16 0.79
N PHE A 71 -10.46 -8.27 0.27
CA PHE A 71 -9.02 -8.35 0.38
C PHE A 71 -8.35 -6.98 0.30
N THR A 72 -7.08 -6.95 0.66
CA THR A 72 -6.21 -5.80 0.54
C THR A 72 -4.90 -6.23 -0.12
N ILE A 73 -4.49 -5.49 -1.15
CA ILE A 73 -3.24 -5.70 -1.87
C ILE A 73 -2.40 -4.44 -1.76
N SER A 74 -1.14 -4.60 -1.36
CA SER A 74 -0.17 -3.50 -1.31
C SER A 74 1.23 -3.99 -1.67
N ARG A 75 2.09 -3.09 -2.14
CA ARG A 75 3.53 -3.40 -2.24
C ARG A 75 4.23 -3.08 -0.94
N GLN A 76 5.19 -3.91 -0.56
CA GLN A 76 6.06 -3.57 0.57
C GLN A 76 6.93 -2.38 0.17
N THR A 77 7.22 -1.48 1.11
CA THR A 77 8.14 -0.36 0.89
C THR A 77 9.55 -0.74 1.31
N THR A 78 10.57 -0.16 0.67
CA THR A 78 11.96 -0.36 1.09
C THR A 78 12.18 0.09 2.53
N LYS A 79 13.12 -0.56 3.23
CA LYS A 79 13.58 -0.06 4.53
C LYS A 79 14.25 1.28 4.29
N SER A 80 13.63 2.34 4.81
CA SER A 80 14.15 3.69 4.72
C SER A 80 15.50 3.79 5.43
N LYS A 81 16.55 4.21 4.72
CA LYS A 81 17.90 4.41 5.28
C LYS A 81 17.96 5.76 6.01
N GLY A 82 18.67 5.82 7.14
CA GLY A 82 18.90 7.04 7.91
C GLY A 82 18.21 7.09 9.28
N SER A 83 18.67 8.02 10.13
CA SER A 83 18.15 8.24 11.47
C SER A 83 16.78 8.92 11.44
N LYS A 84 15.82 8.32 12.13
CA LYS A 84 14.46 8.88 12.32
C LYS A 84 14.42 9.99 13.38
N ARG A 85 15.57 10.40 13.91
CA ARG A 85 15.69 11.32 15.05
C ARG A 85 16.38 12.61 14.62
N CYS A 86 16.03 13.72 15.26
CA CYS A 86 16.80 14.95 15.11
C CYS A 86 18.14 14.83 15.84
N ASP A 87 19.08 15.67 15.47
CA ASP A 87 20.47 15.57 15.90
C ASP A 87 20.61 15.67 17.43
N LYS A 88 19.72 16.44 18.09
CA LYS A 88 19.63 16.50 19.56
C LYS A 88 19.36 15.12 20.18
N HIS A 89 18.25 14.48 19.80
CA HIS A 89 17.87 13.18 20.36
C HIS A 89 18.80 12.05 19.89
N GLU A 90 19.45 12.21 18.74
CA GLU A 90 20.48 11.29 18.27
C GLU A 90 21.71 11.33 19.18
N ARG A 91 22.20 12.53 19.50
CA ARG A 91 23.30 12.74 20.46
C ARG A 91 22.94 12.24 21.86
N GLU A 92 21.73 12.50 22.35
CA GLU A 92 21.29 12.02 23.68
C GLU A 92 21.27 10.49 23.76
N ILE A 93 20.79 9.81 22.71
CA ILE A 93 20.77 8.35 22.67
C ILE A 93 22.17 7.77 22.49
N GLU A 94 23.02 8.39 21.69
CA GLU A 94 24.42 7.99 21.57
C GLU A 94 25.19 8.20 22.87
N GLY A 95 24.97 9.32 23.56
CA GLY A 95 25.52 9.59 24.89
C GLY A 95 25.11 8.49 25.87
N PHE A 96 23.80 8.21 25.96
CA PHE A 96 23.31 7.14 26.83
C PHE A 96 23.89 5.77 26.47
N ARG A 97 24.04 5.46 25.17
CA ARG A 97 24.67 4.21 24.68
C ARG A 97 26.14 4.12 25.07
N ARG A 98 26.90 5.20 24.96
CA ARG A 98 28.33 5.24 25.35
C ARG A 98 28.48 5.01 26.85
N THR A 99 27.67 5.68 27.68
CA THR A 99 27.69 5.53 29.14
C THR A 99 27.25 4.14 29.62
N ASN A 100 26.42 3.44 28.84
CA ASN A 100 25.90 2.11 29.19
C ASN A 100 26.42 1.01 28.27
N LYS A 101 27.59 1.22 27.65
CA LYS A 101 28.25 0.21 26.82
C LYS A 101 28.52 -1.04 27.66
N GLY A 102 28.19 -2.22 27.11
CA GLY A 102 28.41 -3.52 27.78
C GLY A 102 27.36 -3.92 28.84
N LYS A 103 26.44 -3.04 29.22
CA LYS A 103 25.45 -3.33 30.30
C LYS A 103 24.21 -4.14 29.87
N GLY A 104 24.21 -4.70 28.66
CA GLY A 104 23.11 -5.51 28.12
C GLY A 104 21.80 -4.74 27.91
N ILE A 105 20.74 -5.45 27.49
CA ILE A 105 19.44 -4.83 27.14
C ILE A 105 18.64 -4.35 28.37
N GLN A 106 18.89 -4.96 29.53
CA GLN A 106 18.20 -4.65 30.78
C GLN A 106 18.52 -3.24 31.30
N ALA A 107 19.76 -2.77 31.09
CA ALA A 107 20.16 -1.41 31.43
C ALA A 107 19.37 -0.33 30.67
N TYR A 108 18.87 -0.66 29.46
CA TYR A 108 18.04 0.25 28.68
C TYR A 108 16.58 0.16 29.11
N ALA A 109 16.05 -1.05 29.29
CA ALA A 109 14.64 -1.27 29.61
C ALA A 109 14.23 -0.72 30.98
N LYS A 110 15.13 -0.79 31.97
CA LYS A 110 14.87 -0.32 33.35
C LYS A 110 15.31 1.13 33.62
N SER A 111 16.03 1.78 32.69
CA SER A 111 16.51 3.14 32.91
C SER A 111 15.42 4.18 32.69
N GLU A 112 15.10 4.95 33.73
CA GLU A 112 14.19 6.09 33.64
C GLU A 112 14.73 7.19 32.71
N VAL A 113 16.05 7.37 32.66
CA VAL A 113 16.71 8.30 31.74
C VAL A 113 16.46 7.88 30.29
N PHE A 114 16.66 6.61 29.95
CA PHE A 114 16.39 6.12 28.60
C PHE A 114 14.91 6.20 28.24
N LYS A 115 14.01 5.84 29.16
CA LYS A 115 12.55 5.97 28.96
C LYS A 115 12.14 7.41 28.68
N LYS A 116 12.73 8.39 29.40
CA LYS A 116 12.51 9.82 29.17
C LYS A 116 12.96 10.23 27.77
N ILE A 117 14.18 9.89 27.37
CA ILE A 117 14.71 10.21 26.03
C ILE A 117 13.81 9.62 24.92
N VAL A 118 13.33 8.38 25.09
CA VAL A 118 12.42 7.75 24.13
C VAL A 118 11.07 8.48 24.06
N ARG A 119 10.52 8.89 25.20
CA ARG A 119 9.27 9.65 25.28
C ARG A 119 9.40 11.02 24.61
N ASP A 120 10.48 11.74 24.90
CA ASP A 120 10.76 13.06 24.33
C ASP A 120 10.96 12.97 22.81
N THR A 121 11.71 11.95 22.37
CA THR A 121 11.88 11.65 20.93
C THR A 121 10.53 11.38 20.24
N ARG A 122 9.62 10.65 20.90
CA ARG A 122 8.29 10.32 20.36
C ARG A 122 7.40 11.57 20.23
N ASN A 123 7.55 12.54 21.11
CA ASN A 123 6.74 13.75 21.15
C ASN A 123 7.31 14.90 20.31
N CYS A 124 8.62 14.91 20.08
CA CYS A 124 9.32 15.93 19.30
C CYS A 124 8.78 16.09 17.86
N SER A 125 8.42 17.33 17.50
CA SER A 125 7.94 17.71 16.17
C SER A 125 8.98 17.45 15.08
N SER A 126 10.24 17.83 15.30
CA SER A 126 11.33 17.62 14.34
C SER A 126 11.59 16.13 14.08
N CYS A 127 11.55 15.29 15.11
CA CYS A 127 11.65 13.83 14.96
C CYS A 127 10.45 13.27 14.17
N LYS A 128 9.23 13.73 14.45
CA LYS A 128 8.03 13.34 13.70
C LYS A 128 8.15 13.75 12.22
N ALA A 129 8.60 14.97 11.93
CA ALA A 129 8.80 15.48 10.58
C ALA A 129 9.86 14.68 9.81
N LYS A 130 11.04 14.45 10.41
CA LYS A 130 12.12 13.66 9.80
C LYS A 130 11.68 12.23 9.53
N LYS A 131 10.94 11.61 10.47
CA LYS A 131 10.33 10.28 10.27
C LYS A 131 9.34 10.27 9.10
N GLN A 132 8.52 11.31 8.93
CA GLN A 132 7.60 11.41 7.79
C GLN A 132 8.34 11.60 6.47
N GLN A 133 9.37 12.45 6.41
CA GLN A 133 10.21 12.64 5.22
C GLN A 133 10.87 11.31 4.80
N ILE A 134 11.47 10.61 5.75
CA ILE A 134 12.10 9.29 5.55
C ILE A 134 11.07 8.26 5.05
N ALA A 135 9.83 8.31 5.54
CA ALA A 135 8.75 7.45 5.06
C ALA A 135 8.31 7.79 3.62
N LYS A 136 8.33 9.07 3.22
CA LYS A 136 8.03 9.50 1.84
C LYS A 136 9.10 9.05 0.84
N LEU A 137 10.36 8.94 1.28
CA LEU A 137 11.47 8.45 0.45
C LEU A 137 11.46 6.92 0.24
N ALA A 138 10.61 6.19 0.97
CA ALA A 138 10.53 4.74 0.84
C ALA A 138 9.87 4.37 -0.50
N LYS A 139 10.63 3.71 -1.38
CA LYS A 139 10.14 3.28 -2.69
C LYS A 139 9.36 1.96 -2.58
N PRO A 140 8.33 1.74 -3.42
CA PRO A 140 7.70 0.42 -3.53
C PRO A 140 8.72 -0.63 -3.98
N THR A 141 8.70 -1.79 -3.35
CA THR A 141 9.50 -2.97 -3.73
C THR A 141 8.72 -3.87 -4.68
N THR A 142 9.38 -4.83 -5.32
CA THR A 142 8.73 -5.83 -6.14
C THR A 142 7.79 -6.76 -5.37
N ARG A 143 7.95 -6.86 -4.04
CA ARG A 143 7.19 -7.77 -3.19
C ARG A 143 5.78 -7.25 -2.92
N VAL A 144 4.79 -8.05 -3.30
CA VAL A 144 3.36 -7.80 -3.04
C VAL A 144 2.96 -8.48 -1.73
N THR A 145 2.12 -7.82 -0.96
CA THR A 145 1.45 -8.37 0.23
C THR A 145 -0.04 -8.46 -0.07
N PHE A 146 -0.62 -9.64 0.15
CA PHE A 146 -2.04 -9.91 -0.01
C PHE A 146 -2.62 -10.28 1.35
N LYS A 147 -3.65 -9.56 1.79
CA LYS A 147 -4.35 -9.82 3.05
C LYS A 147 -5.83 -10.05 2.76
N THR A 148 -6.34 -11.19 3.18
CA THR A 148 -7.77 -11.49 3.10
C THR A 148 -8.51 -10.87 4.28
N SER A 149 -9.76 -10.47 4.05
CA SER A 149 -10.67 -10.13 5.14
C SER A 149 -11.15 -11.38 5.87
N LYS A 150 -11.64 -11.22 7.10
CA LYS A 150 -12.13 -12.33 7.95
C LYS A 150 -13.19 -13.21 7.25
N ASN A 151 -13.97 -12.64 6.34
CA ASN A 151 -15.08 -13.31 5.66
C ASN A 151 -14.78 -13.70 4.20
N PHE A 152 -13.52 -13.58 3.77
CA PHE A 152 -13.16 -13.83 2.37
C PHE A 152 -13.47 -15.27 1.92
N TRP A 153 -13.28 -16.24 2.81
CA TRP A 153 -13.49 -17.67 2.50
C TRP A 153 -14.89 -18.19 2.83
N THR A 154 -15.78 -17.37 3.39
CA THR A 154 -17.12 -17.81 3.77
C THR A 154 -18.08 -17.88 2.58
N VAL A 155 -17.82 -17.10 1.52
CA VAL A 155 -18.68 -17.03 0.33
C VAL A 155 -18.56 -18.28 -0.56
N SER A 156 -17.44 -19.03 -0.49
CA SER A 156 -17.23 -20.23 -1.33
C SER A 156 -17.95 -21.48 -0.83
N LYS A 157 -18.50 -21.49 0.39
CA LYS A 157 -19.13 -22.68 0.98
C LYS A 157 -20.63 -22.81 0.70
N THR A 158 -21.26 -21.82 0.08
CA THR A 158 -22.73 -21.75 0.00
C THR A 158 -23.35 -22.26 -1.31
N VAL A 159 -22.56 -22.81 -2.25
CA VAL A 159 -23.07 -23.33 -3.55
C VAL A 159 -22.90 -24.86 -3.69
N ARG A 160 -23.00 -25.60 -2.58
CA ARG A 160 -23.30 -27.05 -2.61
C ARG A 160 -24.38 -27.38 -1.58
N LYS A 161 -25.60 -26.94 -1.85
CA LYS A 161 -26.79 -27.69 -1.42
C LYS A 161 -27.48 -28.17 -2.68
N GLY A 162 -27.42 -29.49 -2.88
CA GLY A 162 -27.96 -30.14 -4.07
C GLY A 162 -29.46 -29.90 -4.23
N LYS A 163 -29.87 -29.90 -5.49
CA LYS A 163 -30.98 -30.70 -6.01
C LYS A 163 -30.52 -31.23 -7.36
#